data_AF-A0A7W1W4T4-F1
#
_entry.id   AF-A0A7W1W4T4-F1
#
_cell.length_a   1.000
_cell.length_b   1.000
_cell.length_c   1.000
_cell.angle_alpha   90.00
_cell.angle_beta   90.00
_cell.angle_gamma   90.00
#
_symmetry.space_group_name_H-M   'P 1'
#
loop_
_entity.id
_entity.type
_entity.pdbx_description
1 polymer ?
#
loop_
_entity_poly.entity_id
_entity_poly.type
_entity_poly.pdbx_seq_one_letter_code
_entity_poly.pdbx_strand_id
1 'polypeptide(L)'
;MPNLNEKKCEVVQVRLDAYMDGELGDEIAGNITRHLEFCADCSESAHAILHAKTLLRRAVQNEVAPNALRETIQKQIHAEPRLFRFLFVRKFLTAATAIVLFVCFGLFGIFVWQRRSPSNLAGKSSPSQTFPGQITELLRIGLGDHVHCALEEGYAERHYTVEEMSGKLGAEYAGLVPLIKEKADDGFDV
;
A
#
# COMPACT_ATOMS: atom_id res chain seq x y z
N MET A 1 -11.98 39.05 -10.10
CA MET A 1 -11.82 37.58 -10.23
C MET A 1 -10.36 37.28 -9.93
N PRO A 2 -10.02 36.58 -8.85
CA PRO A 2 -8.61 36.28 -8.53
C PRO A 2 -8.01 35.41 -9.62
N ASN A 3 -6.73 35.62 -9.91
CA ASN A 3 -6.03 34.92 -10.98
C ASN A 3 -5.85 33.44 -10.58
N LEU A 4 -6.03 32.48 -11.49
CA LEU A 4 -5.87 31.05 -11.16
C LEU A 4 -4.47 30.75 -10.58
N ASN A 5 -3.46 31.52 -10.98
CA ASN A 5 -2.10 31.44 -10.45
C ASN A 5 -2.02 31.89 -8.98
N GLU A 6 -2.81 32.88 -8.56
CA GLU A 6 -2.81 33.41 -7.18
C GLU A 6 -3.24 32.33 -6.17
N LYS A 7 -4.30 31.58 -6.49
CA LYS A 7 -4.75 30.44 -5.66
C LYS A 7 -3.72 29.31 -5.61
N LYS A 8 -2.97 29.08 -6.69
CA LYS A 8 -1.90 28.07 -6.71
C LYS A 8 -0.72 28.51 -5.84
N CYS A 9 -0.36 29.79 -5.86
CA CYS A 9 0.69 30.34 -5.00
C CYS A 9 0.34 30.19 -3.51
N GLU A 10 -0.89 30.51 -3.13
CA GLU A 10 -1.36 30.36 -1.73
C GLU A 10 -1.21 28.92 -1.23
N VAL A 11 -1.64 27.93 -2.03
CA VAL A 11 -1.49 26.51 -1.69
C VAL A 11 -0.03 26.09 -1.57
N VAL A 12 0.83 26.56 -2.47
CA VAL A 12 2.26 26.25 -2.45
C VAL A 12 2.95 26.87 -1.25
N GLN A 13 2.65 28.14 -0.93
CA GLN A 13 3.22 28.84 0.23
C GLN A 13 2.90 28.13 1.55
N VAL A 14 1.66 27.67 1.73
CA VAL A 14 1.26 26.92 2.94
C VAL A 14 1.99 25.58 3.06
N ARG A 15 2.35 24.95 1.93
CA ARG A 15 2.98 23.63 1.89
C ARG A 15 4.50 23.67 1.78
N LEU A 16 5.10 24.86 1.73
CA LEU A 16 6.53 25.03 1.50
C LEU A 16 7.38 24.40 2.61
N ASP A 17 6.99 24.55 3.87
CA ASP A 17 7.74 23.99 5.01
C ASP A 17 7.75 22.45 4.97
N ALA A 18 6.57 21.84 4.82
CA ALA A 18 6.42 20.39 4.69
C ALA A 18 7.16 19.83 3.45
N TYR A 19 7.18 20.59 2.34
CA TYR A 19 7.98 20.26 1.16
C TYR A 19 9.47 20.23 1.48
N MET A 20 9.97 21.23 2.23
CA MET A 20 11.39 21.31 2.60
C MET A 20 11.82 20.23 3.59
N ASP A 21 10.90 19.74 4.42
CA ASP A 21 11.15 18.66 5.38
C ASP A 21 10.95 17.26 4.78
N GLY A 22 10.51 17.17 3.52
CA GLY A 22 10.30 15.90 2.82
C GLY A 22 9.08 15.13 3.31
N GLU A 23 8.11 15.82 3.91
CA GLU A 23 6.92 15.22 4.52
C GLU A 23 5.75 15.06 3.54
N LEU A 24 5.92 15.55 2.31
CA LEU A 24 4.91 15.46 1.25
C LEU A 24 5.12 14.21 0.40
N GLY A 25 4.01 13.58 0.00
CA GLY A 25 4.05 12.48 -0.98
C GLY A 25 4.57 12.94 -2.35
N ASP A 26 5.13 12.00 -3.12
CA ASP A 26 5.85 12.24 -4.37
C ASP A 26 5.06 13.07 -5.39
N GLU A 27 3.75 12.85 -5.50
CA GLU A 27 2.87 13.59 -6.42
C GLU A 27 2.78 15.08 -6.05
N ILE A 28 2.55 15.37 -4.76
CA ILE A 28 2.41 16.74 -4.25
C ILE A 28 3.77 17.45 -4.35
N ALA A 29 4.85 16.75 -3.99
CA ALA A 29 6.21 17.28 -4.11
C ALA A 29 6.57 17.60 -5.57
N GLY A 30 6.18 16.75 -6.53
CA GLY A 30 6.37 17.00 -7.96
C GLY A 30 5.59 18.22 -8.47
N ASN A 31 4.36 18.41 -7.99
CA ASN A 31 3.55 19.57 -8.34
C ASN A 31 4.11 20.89 -7.78
N ILE A 32 4.63 20.88 -6.54
CA ILE A 32 5.30 22.04 -5.95
C ILE A 32 6.61 22.34 -6.69
N THR A 33 7.41 21.32 -6.98
CA THR A 33 8.68 21.48 -7.73
C THR A 33 8.43 22.15 -9.08
N ARG A 34 7.43 21.68 -9.84
CA ARG A 34 7.03 22.31 -11.10
C ARG A 34 6.57 23.75 -10.92
N HIS A 35 5.83 24.06 -9.85
CA HIS A 35 5.43 25.44 -9.59
C HIS A 35 6.62 26.36 -9.31
N LEU A 36 7.61 25.90 -8.54
CA LEU A 36 8.82 26.67 -8.23
C LEU A 36 9.68 26.96 -9.46
N GLU A 37 9.63 26.12 -10.50
CA GLU A 37 10.33 26.37 -11.78
C GLU A 37 9.77 27.58 -12.55
N PHE A 38 8.47 27.88 -12.39
CA PHE A 38 7.78 28.90 -13.19
C PHE A 38 7.29 30.10 -12.37
N CYS A 39 7.31 30.04 -11.04
CA CYS A 39 6.87 31.12 -10.16
C CYS A 39 8.05 31.71 -9.37
N ALA A 40 8.45 32.93 -9.72
CA ALA A 40 9.54 33.65 -9.05
C ALA A 40 9.25 33.91 -7.57
N ASP A 41 8.02 34.33 -7.22
CA ASP A 41 7.64 34.69 -5.85
C ASP A 41 7.72 33.49 -4.89
N CYS A 42 7.22 32.33 -5.33
CA CYS A 42 7.28 31.10 -4.54
C CYS A 42 8.70 30.54 -4.48
N SER A 43 9.49 30.69 -5.55
CA SER A 43 10.91 30.32 -5.56
C SER A 43 11.73 31.17 -4.58
N GLU A 44 11.51 32.49 -4.55
CA GLU A 44 12.15 33.39 -3.60
C GLU A 44 11.81 33.02 -2.15
N SER A 45 10.53 32.73 -1.88
CA SER A 45 10.06 32.26 -0.57
C SER A 45 10.76 30.96 -0.16
N ALA A 46 10.88 30.00 -1.08
CA ALA A 46 11.57 28.73 -0.85
C ALA A 46 13.06 28.94 -0.53
N HIS A 47 13.72 29.83 -1.27
CA HIS A 47 15.11 30.20 -1.03
C HIS A 47 15.30 30.85 0.35
N ALA A 48 14.39 31.72 0.78
CA ALA A 48 14.45 32.35 2.10
C ALA A 48 14.37 31.33 3.24
N ILE A 49 13.45 30.36 3.15
CA ILE A 49 13.32 29.27 4.13
C ILE A 49 14.58 28.41 4.17
N LEU A 50 15.10 28.00 3.00
CA LEU A 50 16.33 27.22 2.91
C LEU A 50 17.53 27.95 3.50
N HIS A 51 17.64 29.26 3.25
CA HIS A 51 18.68 30.09 3.80
C HIS A 51 18.59 30.15 5.34
N ALA A 52 17.39 30.36 5.89
CA ALA A 52 17.16 30.35 7.32
C ALA A 52 17.51 29.00 7.97
N LYS A 53 17.05 27.88 7.39
CA LYS A 53 17.39 26.53 7.85
C LYS A 53 18.91 26.29 7.83
N THR A 54 19.60 26.77 6.80
CA THR A 54 21.06 26.66 6.69
C THR A 54 21.78 27.44 7.79
N LEU A 55 21.35 28.68 8.07
CA LEU A 55 21.93 29.49 9.15
C LEU A 55 21.71 28.85 10.52
N LEU A 56 20.49 28.38 10.81
CA LEU A 56 20.18 27.68 12.04
C LEU A 56 21.04 26.43 12.20
N ARG A 57 21.14 25.61 11.14
CA ARG A 57 21.96 24.40 11.15
C ARG A 57 23.43 24.70 11.44
N ARG A 58 23.99 25.76 10.84
CA ARG A 58 25.36 26.20 11.12
C ARG A 58 25.54 26.67 12.56
N ALA A 59 24.58 27.41 13.09
CA ALA A 59 24.63 27.91 14.46
C ALA A 59 24.70 26.78 15.49
N VAL A 60 24.01 25.66 15.24
CA VAL A 60 23.96 24.51 16.16
C VAL A 60 24.91 23.37 15.79
N GLN A 61 25.67 23.47 14.69
CA GLN A 61 26.48 22.35 14.17
C GLN A 61 27.55 21.88 15.16
N ASN A 62 28.02 22.76 16.03
CA ASN A 62 29.06 22.46 17.02
C ASN A 62 28.51 22.06 18.39
N GLU A 63 27.19 21.98 18.54
CA GLU A 63 26.57 21.51 19.78
C GLU A 63 26.76 19.99 19.92
N VAL A 64 27.39 19.58 21.03
CA VAL A 64 27.66 18.17 21.28
C VAL A 64 26.42 17.53 21.91
N ALA A 65 25.82 16.58 21.19
CA ALA A 65 24.73 15.79 21.73
C ALA A 65 25.19 14.98 22.97
N PRO A 66 24.40 14.93 24.06
CA PRO A 66 24.77 14.17 25.25
C PRO A 66 24.98 12.68 24.96
N ASN A 67 26.03 12.08 25.53
CA ASN A 67 26.34 10.65 25.33
C ASN A 67 25.18 9.73 25.72
N ALA A 68 24.42 10.10 26.76
CA ALA A 68 23.23 9.35 27.20
C ALA A 68 22.15 9.25 26.10
N LEU A 69 21.99 10.30 25.28
CA LEU A 69 21.05 10.29 24.16
C LEU A 69 21.53 9.32 23.07
N ARG A 70 22.83 9.34 22.76
CA ARG A 70 23.44 8.44 21.78
C ARG A 70 23.26 6.97 22.17
N GLU A 71 23.49 6.64 23.44
CA GLU A 71 23.29 5.28 23.96
C GLU A 71 21.82 4.85 23.88
N THR A 72 20.89 5.77 24.15
CA THR A 72 19.45 5.49 24.06
C THR A 72 19.03 5.19 22.62
N ILE A 73 19.48 6.01 21.67
CA ILE A 73 19.20 5.82 20.24
C ILE A 73 19.79 4.49 19.75
N GLN A 74 21.04 4.18 20.10
CA GLN A 74 21.67 2.91 19.72
C GLN A 74 20.89 1.71 20.25
N LYS A 75 20.45 1.77 21.52
CA LYS A 75 19.60 0.70 22.09
C LYS A 75 18.29 0.55 21.33
N GLN A 76 17.65 1.63 20.90
CA GLN A 76 16.39 1.59 20.16
C GLN A 76 16.56 1.05 18.73
N ILE A 77 17.61 1.45 18.01
CA ILE A 77 17.91 0.92 16.66
C ILE A 77 18.19 -0.59 16.73
N HIS A 78 18.95 -1.04 17.74
CA HIS A 78 19.23 -2.47 17.92
C HIS A 78 18.10 -3.25 18.61
N ALA A 79 17.06 -2.57 19.09
CA ALA A 79 15.86 -3.17 19.66
C ALA A 79 14.80 -3.51 18.58
N GLU A 80 15.18 -3.62 17.31
CA GLU A 80 14.32 -4.30 16.34
C GLU A 80 13.87 -5.67 16.90
N PRO A 81 12.58 -6.00 16.76
CA PRO A 81 12.00 -7.11 17.49
C PRO A 81 12.54 -8.44 16.94
N ARG A 82 13.52 -8.98 17.65
CA ARG A 82 14.00 -10.39 17.57
C ARG A 82 12.84 -11.40 17.59
N LEU A 83 11.69 -10.98 18.14
CA LEU A 83 10.43 -11.70 18.16
C LEU A 83 9.90 -12.02 16.75
N PHE A 84 10.06 -11.14 15.77
CA PHE A 84 9.60 -11.41 14.40
C PHE A 84 10.42 -12.53 13.76
N ARG A 85 11.76 -12.50 13.93
CA ARG A 85 12.65 -13.58 13.46
C ARG A 85 12.37 -14.91 14.18
N PHE A 86 12.12 -14.89 15.49
CA PHE A 86 11.85 -16.12 16.26
C PHE A 86 10.46 -16.72 15.96
N LEU A 87 9.42 -15.88 15.81
CA LEU A 87 8.07 -16.31 15.44
C LEU A 87 8.02 -16.85 14.00
N PHE A 88 8.75 -16.24 13.07
CA PHE A 88 8.84 -16.69 11.69
C PHE A 88 9.54 -18.06 11.58
N VAL A 89 10.68 -18.24 12.25
CA VAL A 89 11.41 -19.53 12.27
C VAL A 89 10.58 -20.64 12.94
N ARG A 90 9.82 -20.32 14.00
CA ARG A 90 8.98 -21.30 14.70
C ARG A 90 7.76 -21.74 13.88
N LYS A 91 7.20 -20.87 13.03
CA LYS A 91 6.09 -21.23 12.11
C LYS A 91 6.53 -22.14 10.95
N PHE A 92 7.77 -22.01 10.47
CA PHE A 92 8.29 -22.92 9.44
C PHE A 92 8.63 -24.31 10.00
N LEU A 93 9.04 -24.42 11.27
CA LEU A 93 9.35 -25.72 11.88
C LEU A 93 8.10 -26.59 12.11
N THR A 94 6.94 -25.98 12.41
CA THR A 94 5.66 -26.70 12.56
C THR A 94 5.00 -27.10 11.24
N ALA A 95 5.38 -26.47 10.12
CA ALA A 95 4.86 -26.82 8.80
C ALA A 95 5.50 -28.09 8.23
N ALA A 96 6.77 -28.36 8.56
CA ALA A 96 7.50 -29.53 8.06
C ALA A 96 6.92 -30.87 8.55
N THR A 97 6.37 -30.93 9.78
CA THR A 97 5.80 -32.16 10.34
C THR A 97 4.47 -32.56 9.69
N ALA A 98 3.65 -31.58 9.28
CA ALA A 98 2.38 -31.85 8.60
C ALA A 98 2.60 -32.43 7.19
N ILE A 99 3.62 -31.96 6.47
CA ILE A 99 3.96 -32.45 5.12
C ILE A 99 4.41 -33.91 5.18
N VAL A 100 5.25 -34.30 6.15
CA VAL A 100 5.71 -35.69 6.28
C VAL A 100 4.56 -36.63 6.60
N LEU A 101 3.62 -36.24 7.49
CA LEU A 101 2.45 -37.06 7.80
C LEU A 101 1.49 -37.17 6.61
N PHE A 102 1.24 -36.09 5.86
CA PHE A 102 0.41 -36.15 4.65
C PHE A 102 1.05 -36.99 3.55
N VAL A 103 2.37 -36.97 3.40
CA VAL A 103 3.08 -37.83 2.43
C VAL A 103 3.04 -39.28 2.89
N CYS A 104 3.28 -39.59 4.16
CA CYS A 104 3.23 -40.97 4.66
C CYS A 104 1.81 -41.56 4.62
N PHE A 105 0.79 -40.81 5.06
CA PHE A 105 -0.61 -41.25 4.97
C PHE A 105 -1.14 -41.26 3.54
N GLY A 106 -0.71 -40.33 2.70
CA GLY A 106 -1.05 -40.29 1.27
C GLY A 106 -0.47 -41.47 0.51
N LEU A 107 0.81 -41.79 0.72
CA LEU A 107 1.46 -42.96 0.12
C LEU A 107 0.87 -44.28 0.64
N PHE A 108 0.53 -44.36 1.93
CA PHE A 108 -0.14 -45.53 2.50
C PHE A 108 -1.57 -45.71 1.97
N GLY A 109 -2.31 -44.61 1.82
CA GLY A 109 -3.66 -44.59 1.24
C GLY A 109 -3.66 -45.02 -0.24
N ILE A 110 -2.73 -44.49 -1.04
CA ILE A 110 -2.55 -44.88 -2.45
C ILE A 110 -2.19 -46.36 -2.56
N PHE A 111 -1.27 -46.85 -1.72
CA PHE A 111 -0.82 -48.24 -1.72
C PHE A 111 -1.96 -49.23 -1.36
N VAL A 112 -2.79 -48.88 -0.37
CA VAL A 112 -3.96 -49.70 0.03
C VAL A 112 -5.07 -49.64 -1.02
N TRP A 113 -5.30 -48.46 -1.62
CA TRP A 113 -6.34 -48.26 -2.64
C TRP A 113 -6.00 -48.94 -3.97
N GLN A 114 -4.73 -48.87 -4.40
CA GLN A 114 -4.23 -49.54 -5.61
C GLN A 114 -4.27 -51.07 -5.49
N ARG A 115 -4.23 -51.60 -4.26
CA ARG A 115 -4.35 -53.04 -3.99
C ARG A 115 -5.79 -53.54 -3.91
N ARG A 116 -6.80 -52.64 -3.88
CA ARG A 116 -8.20 -52.99 -3.61
C ARG A 116 -9.22 -52.54 -4.67
N SER A 117 -8.86 -51.69 -5.64
CA SER A 117 -9.84 -51.22 -6.64
C SER A 117 -9.57 -51.73 -8.07
N PRO A 118 -10.53 -52.42 -8.71
CA PRO A 118 -10.57 -52.59 -10.15
C PRO A 118 -10.88 -51.25 -10.81
N SER A 119 -10.32 -51.05 -12.00
CA SER A 119 -10.40 -49.81 -12.79
C SER A 119 -11.83 -49.39 -13.10
N ASN A 120 -12.27 -48.21 -12.65
CA ASN A 120 -13.29 -47.41 -13.33
C ASN A 120 -13.17 -45.91 -12.96
N LEU A 121 -13.46 -45.09 -13.96
CA LEU A 121 -13.23 -43.65 -14.08
C LEU A 121 -14.21 -42.78 -13.25
N ALA A 122 -13.79 -41.52 -13.14
CA ALA A 122 -14.58 -40.29 -13.23
C ALA A 122 -14.86 -39.54 -11.92
N GLY A 123 -14.58 -38.22 -11.98
CA GLY A 123 -15.05 -37.24 -11.01
C GLY A 123 -14.00 -36.24 -10.53
N LYS A 124 -13.36 -35.48 -11.44
CA LYS A 124 -12.67 -34.24 -11.06
C LYS A 124 -13.71 -33.22 -10.60
N SER A 125 -13.64 -32.78 -9.34
CA SER A 125 -14.19 -31.50 -8.90
C SER A 125 -13.06 -30.67 -8.31
N SER A 126 -12.91 -29.44 -8.80
CA SER A 126 -11.88 -28.48 -8.38
C SER A 126 -12.21 -27.92 -6.99
N PRO A 127 -11.23 -27.70 -6.10
CA PRO A 127 -11.46 -27.05 -4.81
C PRO A 127 -11.66 -25.53 -4.99
N SER A 128 -12.67 -24.98 -4.34
CA SER A 128 -12.87 -23.54 -4.16
C SER A 128 -11.66 -22.92 -3.45
N GLN A 129 -11.11 -21.85 -4.03
CA GLN A 129 -9.96 -21.14 -3.47
C GLN A 129 -10.39 -20.38 -2.21
N THR A 130 -9.97 -20.86 -1.04
CA THR A 130 -10.05 -20.12 0.22
C THR A 130 -8.81 -19.22 0.28
N PHE A 131 -8.98 -17.91 0.17
CA PHE A 131 -7.86 -16.98 0.27
C PHE A 131 -7.39 -16.87 1.74
N PRO A 132 -6.07 -16.98 2.02
CA PRO A 132 -5.54 -16.83 3.37
C PRO A 132 -5.74 -15.38 3.86
N GLY A 133 -6.18 -15.23 5.13
CA GLY A 133 -6.58 -13.95 5.75
C GLY A 133 -5.54 -12.81 5.75
N GLN A 134 -4.31 -13.06 5.31
CA GLN A 134 -3.30 -12.02 5.10
C GLN A 134 -3.59 -11.14 3.87
N ILE A 135 -4.21 -11.69 2.82
CA ILE A 135 -4.55 -10.93 1.61
C ILE A 135 -5.72 -9.99 1.89
N THR A 136 -6.65 -10.41 2.76
CA THR A 136 -7.81 -9.62 3.19
C THR A 136 -7.37 -8.37 3.97
N GLU A 137 -6.33 -8.48 4.78
CA GLU A 137 -5.78 -7.35 5.54
C GLU A 137 -5.04 -6.35 4.65
N LEU A 138 -4.29 -6.85 3.66
CA LEU A 138 -3.57 -6.03 2.69
C LEU A 138 -4.54 -5.30 1.73
N LEU A 139 -5.61 -5.98 1.32
CA LEU A 139 -6.73 -5.39 0.59
C LEU A 139 -7.46 -4.32 1.42
N ARG A 140 -7.59 -4.50 2.73
CA ARG A 140 -8.30 -3.55 3.60
C ARG A 140 -7.58 -2.21 3.71
N ILE A 141 -6.25 -2.24 3.80
CA ILE A 141 -5.41 -1.02 3.83
C ILE A 141 -5.49 -0.31 2.48
N GLY A 142 -5.28 -1.03 1.37
CA GLY A 142 -5.32 -0.42 0.04
C GLY A 142 -6.70 0.08 -0.38
N LEU A 143 -7.77 -0.67 -0.06
CA LEU A 143 -9.13 -0.31 -0.46
C LEU A 143 -9.66 0.90 0.33
N GLY A 144 -9.34 1.00 1.62
CA GLY A 144 -9.76 2.14 2.45
C GLY A 144 -9.18 3.47 1.95
N ASP A 145 -7.86 3.50 1.72
CA ASP A 145 -7.17 4.72 1.30
C ASP A 145 -7.56 5.13 -0.14
N HIS A 146 -7.73 4.15 -1.06
CA HIS A 146 -8.14 4.45 -2.42
C HIS A 146 -9.61 4.87 -2.56
N VAL A 147 -10.51 4.36 -1.70
CA VAL A 147 -11.91 4.84 -1.67
C VAL A 147 -11.94 6.30 -1.23
N HIS A 148 -11.15 6.69 -0.23
CA HIS A 148 -11.07 8.09 0.21
C HIS A 148 -10.59 9.03 -0.90
N CYS A 149 -9.50 8.67 -1.58
CA CYS A 149 -8.99 9.46 -2.71
C CYS A 149 -9.97 9.50 -3.89
N ALA A 150 -10.68 8.40 -4.19
CA ALA A 150 -11.67 8.36 -5.27
C ALA A 150 -12.87 9.28 -5.00
N LEU A 151 -13.30 9.39 -3.73
CA LEU A 151 -14.38 10.29 -3.34
C LEU A 151 -13.95 11.77 -3.41
N GLU A 152 -12.74 12.11 -2.96
CA GLU A 152 -12.21 13.48 -3.00
C GLU A 152 -11.99 13.99 -4.43
N GLU A 153 -11.57 13.13 -5.35
CA GLU A 153 -11.39 13.45 -6.77
C GLU A 153 -12.71 13.42 -7.59
N GLY A 154 -13.87 13.27 -6.93
CA GLY A 154 -15.19 13.34 -7.56
C GLY A 154 -15.51 12.15 -8.46
N TYR A 155 -14.88 10.99 -8.27
CA TYR A 155 -15.21 9.77 -9.03
C TYR A 155 -16.57 9.19 -8.65
N ALA A 156 -17.11 9.54 -7.47
CA ALA A 156 -18.44 9.11 -7.01
C ALA A 156 -19.57 9.52 -7.95
N GLU A 157 -19.44 10.67 -8.62
CA GLU A 157 -20.47 11.21 -9.51
C GLU A 157 -20.32 10.70 -10.96
N ARG A 158 -19.19 10.05 -11.28
CA ARG A 158 -18.90 9.54 -12.62
C ARG A 158 -19.52 8.16 -12.81
N HIS A 159 -20.52 8.11 -13.68
CA HIS A 159 -21.16 6.87 -14.08
C HIS A 159 -20.41 6.30 -15.30
N TYR A 160 -19.92 5.07 -15.19
CA TYR A 160 -19.30 4.35 -16.29
C TYR A 160 -20.27 3.29 -16.83
N THR A 161 -20.35 3.15 -18.15
CA THR A 161 -21.08 2.03 -18.75
C THR A 161 -20.31 0.73 -18.58
N VAL A 162 -21.00 -0.40 -18.74
CA VAL A 162 -20.38 -1.74 -18.63
C VAL A 162 -19.28 -1.90 -19.67
N GLU A 163 -19.48 -1.38 -20.86
CA GLU A 163 -18.55 -1.43 -21.98
C GLU A 163 -17.31 -0.58 -21.72
N GLU A 164 -17.48 0.65 -21.21
CA GLU A 164 -16.37 1.54 -20.87
C GLU A 164 -15.53 0.99 -19.72
N MET A 165 -16.18 0.47 -18.69
CA MET A 165 -15.51 -0.13 -17.53
C MET A 165 -14.72 -1.38 -17.95
N SER A 166 -15.31 -2.23 -18.81
CA SER A 166 -14.65 -3.41 -19.37
C SER A 166 -13.41 -3.04 -20.20
N GLY A 167 -13.49 -1.96 -20.98
CA GLY A 167 -12.36 -1.46 -21.76
C GLY A 167 -11.21 -0.94 -20.89
N LYS A 168 -11.52 -0.23 -19.81
CA LYS A 168 -10.51 0.33 -18.89
C LYS A 168 -9.83 -0.73 -18.01
N LEU A 169 -10.56 -1.76 -17.60
CA LEU A 169 -10.02 -2.84 -16.77
C LEU A 169 -9.19 -3.85 -17.57
N GLY A 170 -9.35 -3.86 -18.90
CA GLY A 170 -8.64 -4.78 -19.78
C GLY A 170 -9.30 -6.15 -19.90
N ALA A 171 -8.90 -6.90 -20.93
CA ALA A 171 -9.56 -8.14 -21.34
C ALA A 171 -9.58 -9.24 -20.26
N GLU A 172 -8.60 -9.25 -19.36
CA GLU A 172 -8.50 -10.22 -18.27
C GLU A 172 -9.60 -10.03 -17.20
N TYR A 173 -10.06 -8.80 -17.00
CA TYR A 173 -10.99 -8.43 -15.92
C TYR A 173 -12.37 -7.98 -16.44
N ALA A 174 -12.55 -7.86 -17.76
CA ALA A 174 -13.82 -7.50 -18.38
C ALA A 174 -14.99 -8.41 -17.95
N GLY A 175 -14.72 -9.71 -17.70
CA GLY A 175 -15.72 -10.66 -17.22
C GLY A 175 -16.25 -10.39 -15.80
N LEU A 176 -15.57 -9.52 -15.03
CA LEU A 176 -15.96 -9.18 -13.65
C LEU A 176 -16.97 -8.03 -13.61
N VAL A 177 -16.99 -7.15 -14.61
CA VAL A 177 -17.88 -5.98 -14.65
C VAL A 177 -19.37 -6.33 -14.52
N PRO A 178 -19.92 -7.30 -15.27
CA PRO A 178 -21.33 -7.67 -15.11
C PRO A 178 -21.65 -8.26 -13.73
N LEU A 179 -20.72 -9.01 -13.13
CA LEU A 179 -20.88 -9.58 -11.79
C LEU A 179 -20.87 -8.51 -10.70
N ILE A 180 -20.04 -7.47 -10.87
CA ILE A 180 -19.99 -6.32 -9.95
C ILE A 180 -21.29 -5.52 -10.06
N LYS A 181 -21.80 -5.27 -11.27
CA LYS A 181 -23.08 -4.56 -11.47
C LYS A 181 -24.25 -5.27 -10.77
N GLU A 182 -24.38 -6.58 -10.98
CA GLU A 182 -25.40 -7.39 -10.32
C GLU A 182 -25.33 -7.31 -8.79
N LYS A 183 -24.13 -7.17 -8.21
CA LYS A 183 -23.92 -7.06 -6.77
C LYS A 183 -23.97 -5.64 -6.21
N ALA A 184 -23.68 -4.63 -7.03
CA ALA A 184 -23.73 -3.23 -6.64
C ALA A 184 -25.16 -2.69 -6.60
N ASP A 185 -26.03 -3.16 -7.50
CA ASP A 185 -27.45 -2.78 -7.55
C ASP A 185 -28.25 -3.30 -6.33
N ASP A 186 -27.71 -4.27 -5.58
CA ASP A 186 -28.37 -4.94 -4.44
C ASP A 186 -28.12 -4.26 -3.07
N GLY A 187 -27.49 -3.08 -3.01
CA GLY A 187 -27.07 -2.52 -1.71
C GLY A 187 -26.65 -1.05 -1.59
N PHE A 188 -26.91 -0.18 -2.58
CA PHE A 188 -26.64 1.25 -2.46
C PHE A 188 -27.86 2.09 -2.86
N ASP A 189 -28.85 2.16 -1.98
CA ASP A 189 -29.74 3.33 -1.89
C ASP A 189 -29.07 4.35 -0.95
N VAL A 190 -28.55 5.44 -1.53
CA VAL A 190 -28.27 6.69 -0.82
C VAL A 190 -29.08 7.79 -1.49
#